data_AF-A0AAD1SKH9-F1
#
_entry.id   AF-A0AAD1SKH9-F1
#
_cell.length_a   1.000
_cell.length_b   1.000
_cell.length_c   1.000
_cell.angle_alpha   90.00
_cell.angle_beta   90.00
_cell.angle_gamma   90.00
#
_symmetry.space_group_name_H-M   'P 1'
#
loop_
_entity.id
_entity.type
_entity.pdbx_description
1 polymer ?
#
loop_
_entity_poly.entity_id
_entity_poly.type
_entity_poly.pdbx_seq_one_letter_code
_entity_poly.pdbx_strand_id
1 'polypeptide(L)'
;MAFTAHRGSSSCASHLEMSRKLLYRWHLTPKKLSKMYKTTDNKYWRCRRTPGDTLHIWWMCRLIRPFWTKVDDIITNSTGRRAPRTVETYLLHIMPNSLPKPIRKLTFLIIIAATTLIARN
;
A
#
# COMPACT_ATOMS: atom_id res chain seq x y z
N MET A 1 22.05 -31.31 9.13
CA MET A 1 22.18 -30.04 9.90
C MET A 1 20.80 -29.45 10.05
N ALA A 2 20.19 -29.63 11.23
CA ALA A 2 18.87 -29.12 11.54
C ALA A 2 18.96 -27.59 11.73
N PHE A 3 18.22 -26.83 10.92
CA PHE A 3 17.97 -25.42 11.20
C PHE A 3 17.05 -25.35 12.42
N THR A 4 17.63 -25.05 13.58
CA THR A 4 16.89 -24.72 14.78
C THR A 4 16.06 -23.47 14.52
N ALA A 5 14.75 -23.58 14.74
CA ALA A 5 13.83 -22.46 14.66
C ALA A 5 14.19 -21.45 15.76
N HIS A 6 14.90 -20.39 15.38
CA HIS A 6 15.17 -19.26 16.26
C HIS A 6 13.87 -18.50 16.51
N ARG A 7 13.14 -18.91 17.55
CA ARG A 7 12.04 -18.12 18.14
C ARG A 7 12.66 -16.85 18.71
N GLY A 8 12.55 -15.75 17.97
CA GLY A 8 13.05 -14.46 18.45
C GLY A 8 13.16 -13.40 17.38
N SER A 9 12.13 -13.16 16.57
CA SER A 9 12.06 -11.90 15.85
C SER A 9 11.67 -10.82 16.84
N SER A 10 12.63 -10.03 17.31
CA SER A 10 12.35 -8.76 17.99
C SER A 10 11.34 -7.96 17.15
N SER A 11 10.52 -7.12 17.79
CA SER A 11 9.54 -6.27 17.07
C SER A 11 10.16 -5.54 15.87
N CYS A 12 11.43 -5.16 15.98
CA CYS A 12 12.25 -4.55 14.92
C CYS A 12 12.48 -5.47 13.71
N ALA A 13 12.80 -6.75 13.91
CA ALA A 13 13.04 -7.69 12.81
C ALA A 13 11.77 -7.92 11.98
N SER A 14 10.63 -8.09 12.64
CA SER A 14 9.32 -8.23 12.00
C SER A 14 8.94 -6.96 11.21
N HIS A 15 9.22 -5.78 11.76
CA HIS A 15 8.95 -4.51 11.11
C HIS A 15 9.82 -4.31 9.86
N LEU A 16 11.11 -4.66 9.93
CA LEU A 16 12.03 -4.58 8.79
C LEU A 16 11.62 -5.55 7.67
N GLU A 17 11.25 -6.78 8.03
CA GLU A 17 10.77 -7.78 7.07
C GLU A 17 9.49 -7.30 6.34
N MET A 18 8.53 -6.77 7.09
CA MET A 18 7.30 -6.19 6.51
C MET A 18 7.63 -5.03 5.56
N SER A 19 8.50 -4.12 5.99
CA SER A 19 8.91 -2.96 5.19
C SER A 19 9.57 -3.38 3.87
N ARG A 20 10.43 -4.42 3.91
CA ARG A 20 11.08 -4.97 2.73
C ARG A 20 10.07 -5.64 1.79
N LYS A 21 9.15 -6.45 2.33
CA LYS A 21 8.07 -7.08 1.56
C LYS A 21 7.17 -6.05 0.88
N LEU A 22 6.87 -4.95 1.58
CA LEU A 22 6.13 -3.82 1.04
C LEU A 22 6.87 -3.22 -0.15
N LEU A 23 8.14 -2.83 0.03
CA LEU A 23 8.96 -2.27 -1.04
C LEU A 23 9.00 -3.17 -2.29
N TYR A 24 9.18 -4.48 -2.10
CA TYR A 24 9.16 -5.43 -3.21
C TYR A 24 7.78 -5.49 -3.89
N ARG A 25 6.66 -5.55 -3.16
CA ARG A 25 5.32 -5.56 -3.76
C ARG A 25 4.99 -4.26 -4.50
N TRP A 26 5.53 -3.14 -4.04
CA TRP A 26 5.41 -1.84 -4.70
C TRP A 26 6.15 -1.81 -6.04
N HIS A 27 7.34 -2.42 -6.11
CA HIS A 27 8.18 -2.37 -7.30
C HIS A 27 8.00 -3.54 -8.27
N LEU A 28 7.79 -4.76 -7.78
CA LEU A 28 7.65 -6.01 -8.53
C LEU A 28 6.16 -6.32 -8.77
N THR A 29 5.55 -5.55 -9.67
CA THR A 29 4.15 -5.76 -10.03
C THR A 29 3.99 -6.95 -10.99
N PRO A 30 2.81 -7.61 -11.05
CA PRO A 30 2.56 -8.72 -11.98
C PRO A 30 2.90 -8.39 -13.44
N LYS A 31 2.64 -7.16 -13.88
CA LYS A 31 3.02 -6.67 -15.22
C LYS A 31 4.54 -6.62 -15.45
N LYS A 32 5.33 -6.35 -14.40
CA LYS A 32 6.80 -6.40 -14.48
C LYS A 32 7.30 -7.84 -14.36
N LEU A 33 6.73 -8.63 -13.45
CA LEU A 33 7.05 -10.05 -13.27
C LEU A 33 6.80 -10.84 -14.55
N SER A 34 5.70 -10.62 -15.25
CA SER A 34 5.39 -11.29 -16.54
C SER A 34 6.39 -10.95 -17.65
N LYS A 35 7.08 -9.80 -17.56
CA LYS A 35 8.15 -9.44 -18.50
C LYS A 35 9.47 -10.14 -18.18
N MET A 36 9.73 -10.40 -16.90
CA MET A 36 10.93 -11.10 -16.44
C MET A 36 10.79 -12.62 -16.58
N TYR A 37 9.62 -13.15 -16.26
CA TYR A 37 9.30 -14.57 -16.25
C TYR A 37 8.10 -14.84 -17.17
N LYS A 38 8.34 -15.53 -18.29
CA LYS A 38 7.32 -15.83 -19.31
C LYS A 38 6.14 -16.67 -18.80
N THR A 39 6.30 -17.37 -17.67
CA THR A 39 5.28 -18.22 -17.06
C THR A 39 4.34 -17.49 -16.11
N THR A 40 4.60 -16.21 -15.81
CA THR A 40 3.82 -15.45 -14.82
C THR A 40 2.70 -14.67 -15.50
N ASP A 41 1.47 -14.83 -15.01
CA ASP A 41 0.31 -14.03 -15.46
C ASP A 41 0.54 -12.55 -15.13
N ASN A 42 0.23 -11.67 -16.07
CA ASN A 42 0.38 -10.22 -15.91
C ASN A 42 -0.79 -9.60 -15.12
N LYS A 43 -1.87 -10.34 -14.88
CA LYS A 43 -3.08 -9.86 -14.19
C LYS A 43 -2.87 -9.68 -12.68
N TYR A 44 -3.54 -8.68 -12.11
CA TYR A 44 -3.50 -8.47 -10.67
C TYR A 44 -4.18 -9.61 -9.89
N TRP A 45 -3.50 -10.17 -8.89
CA TRP A 45 -3.93 -11.39 -8.20
C TRP A 45 -5.31 -11.30 -7.52
N ARG A 46 -5.73 -10.12 -7.05
CA ARG A 46 -7.06 -9.95 -6.45
C ARG A 46 -8.17 -9.79 -7.47
N CYS A 47 -7.99 -8.96 -8.50
CA CYS A 47 -9.08 -8.67 -9.44
C CYS A 47 -9.13 -9.62 -10.64
N ARG A 48 -7.99 -10.24 -11.01
CA ARG A 48 -7.78 -11.17 -12.13
C ARG A 48 -8.35 -10.71 -13.48
N ARG A 49 -8.53 -9.39 -13.67
CA ARG A 49 -9.18 -8.83 -14.86
C ARG A 49 -8.21 -8.04 -15.73
N THR A 50 -7.48 -7.12 -15.11
CA THR A 50 -6.56 -6.20 -15.79
C THR A 50 -5.13 -6.46 -15.35
N PRO A 51 -4.14 -6.14 -16.21
CA PRO A 51 -2.73 -6.21 -15.84
C PRO A 51 -2.47 -5.44 -14.54
N GLY A 52 -1.75 -6.07 -13.61
CA GLY A 52 -1.34 -5.43 -12.37
C GLY A 52 -0.14 -4.54 -12.62
N ASP A 53 -0.36 -3.30 -13.06
CA ASP A 53 0.64 -2.24 -12.86
C ASP A 53 0.43 -1.52 -11.53
N THR A 54 1.40 -0.67 -11.17
CA THR A 54 1.43 0.01 -9.88
C THR A 54 0.15 0.84 -9.68
N LEU A 55 -0.29 1.58 -10.69
CA LEU A 55 -1.52 2.37 -10.61
C LEU A 55 -2.76 1.49 -10.47
N HIS A 56 -2.83 0.37 -11.20
CA HIS A 56 -3.94 -0.56 -11.06
C HIS A 56 -4.03 -1.15 -9.66
N ILE A 57 -2.92 -1.66 -9.13
CA ILE A 57 -2.87 -2.34 -7.82
C ILE A 57 -3.24 -1.39 -6.68
N TRP A 58 -2.73 -0.17 -6.70
CA TRP A 58 -2.83 0.74 -5.56
C TRP A 58 -4.00 1.72 -5.66
N TRP A 59 -4.54 1.99 -6.85
CA TRP A 59 -5.55 3.04 -7.02
C TRP A 59 -6.75 2.60 -7.85
N MET A 60 -6.51 2.17 -9.09
CA MET A 60 -7.60 2.01 -10.07
C MET A 60 -8.42 0.74 -9.87
N CYS A 61 -7.89 -0.27 -9.18
CA CYS A 61 -8.58 -1.54 -8.99
C CYS A 61 -9.93 -1.37 -8.29
N ARG A 62 -10.98 -1.97 -8.87
CA ARG A 62 -12.35 -1.92 -8.32
C ARG A 62 -12.46 -2.44 -6.88
N LEU A 63 -11.55 -3.34 -6.47
CA LEU A 63 -11.54 -3.92 -5.12
C LEU A 63 -10.86 -3.00 -4.11
N ILE A 64 -10.00 -2.11 -4.58
CA ILE A 64 -9.20 -1.19 -3.76
C ILE A 64 -9.90 0.17 -3.63
N ARG A 65 -10.67 0.60 -4.63
CA ARG A 65 -11.47 1.84 -4.56
C ARG A 65 -12.38 1.93 -3.31
N PRO A 66 -13.16 0.89 -2.93
CA PRO A 66 -13.98 0.93 -1.72
C PRO A 66 -13.15 1.01 -0.44
N PHE A 67 -11.95 0.39 -0.43
CA PHE A 67 -11.03 0.48 0.70
C PHE A 67 -10.57 1.93 0.91
N TRP A 68 -10.14 2.62 -0.15
CA TRP A 68 -9.75 4.02 -0.04
C TRP A 68 -10.90 4.94 0.34
N THR A 69 -12.12 4.65 -0.13
CA THR A 69 -13.30 5.41 0.28
C THR A 69 -13.48 5.37 1.80
N LYS A 70 -13.32 4.20 2.43
CA LYS A 70 -13.38 4.09 3.90
C LYS A 70 -12.25 4.84 4.61
N VAL A 71 -11.04 4.81 4.05
CA VAL A 71 -9.90 5.57 4.60
C VAL A 71 -10.18 7.07 4.52
N ASP A 72 -10.79 7.55 3.44
CA ASP A 72 -11.16 8.94 3.27
C ASP A 72 -12.23 9.38 4.28
N ASP A 73 -13.21 8.51 4.55
CA ASP A 73 -14.22 8.76 5.57
C ASP A 73 -13.58 8.88 6.96
N ILE A 74 -12.62 8.00 7.28
CA ILE A 74 -11.86 8.07 8.54
C ILE A 74 -11.09 9.39 8.64
N ILE A 75 -10.38 9.79 7.57
CA ILE A 75 -9.63 11.05 7.56
C ILE A 75 -10.59 12.24 7.68
N THR A 76 -11.72 12.21 6.98
CA THR A 76 -12.70 13.31 6.99
C THR A 76 -13.35 13.45 8.37
N ASN A 77 -13.74 12.34 8.99
CA ASN A 77 -14.33 12.33 10.33
C ASN A 77 -13.33 12.77 11.41
N SER A 78 -12.04 12.44 11.27
CA SER A 78 -11.02 12.81 12.25
C SER A 78 -10.48 14.23 12.09
N THR A 79 -10.52 14.80 10.87
CA THR A 79 -9.89 16.10 10.57
C THR A 79 -10.90 17.20 10.25
N GLY A 80 -12.18 16.86 10.04
CA GLY A 80 -13.23 17.77 9.59
C GLY A 80 -13.04 18.30 8.17
N ARG A 81 -12.06 17.78 7.42
CA ARG A 81 -11.72 18.22 6.05
C ARG A 81 -11.70 17.03 5.12
N ARG A 82 -12.23 17.20 3.91
CA ARG A 82 -12.10 16.17 2.87
C ARG A 82 -10.64 16.01 2.51
N ALA A 83 -10.15 14.77 2.60
CA ALA A 83 -8.84 14.42 2.10
C ALA A 83 -8.82 14.56 0.56
N PRO A 84 -7.77 15.14 -0.03
CA PRO A 84 -7.61 15.16 -1.47
C PRO A 84 -7.31 13.74 -1.97
N ARG A 85 -8.21 13.21 -2.80
CA ARG A 85 -8.06 11.93 -3.51
C ARG A 85 -7.13 12.05 -4.72
N THR A 86 -5.88 12.46 -4.52
CA THR A 86 -4.90 12.47 -5.61
C THR A 86 -3.99 11.25 -5.54
N VAL A 87 -3.63 10.71 -6.70
CA VAL A 87 -2.73 9.55 -6.76
C VAL A 87 -1.40 9.85 -6.07
N GLU A 88 -0.90 11.10 -6.09
CA GLU A 88 0.35 11.45 -5.40
C GLU A 88 0.23 11.29 -3.88
N THR A 89 -0.93 11.58 -3.30
CA THR A 89 -1.14 11.43 -1.86
C THR A 89 -1.12 9.98 -1.41
N TYR A 90 -1.79 9.08 -2.13
CA TYR A 90 -1.89 7.67 -1.71
C TYR A 90 -0.72 6.81 -2.18
N LEU A 91 -0.15 7.13 -3.34
CA LEU A 91 0.99 6.40 -3.90
C LEU A 91 2.31 6.96 -3.38
N LEU A 92 2.49 8.28 -3.42
CA LEU A 92 3.78 8.91 -3.10
C LEU A 92 3.83 9.43 -1.65
N HIS A 93 2.73 9.32 -0.91
CA HIS A 93 2.61 9.86 0.46
C HIS A 93 2.90 11.38 0.52
N ILE A 94 2.68 12.07 -0.59
CA ILE A 94 2.87 13.52 -0.71
C ILE A 94 1.56 14.19 -0.31
N MET A 95 1.56 14.80 0.87
CA MET A 95 0.41 15.55 1.36
C MET A 95 0.45 17.00 0.86
N PRO A 96 -0.70 17.60 0.51
CA PRO A 96 -0.71 18.99 0.08
C PRO A 96 -0.34 19.92 1.24
N ASN A 97 0.42 20.96 0.89
CA ASN A 97 0.87 21.98 1.83
C ASN A 97 -0.27 22.87 2.36
N SER A 98 -1.48 22.76 1.80
CA SER A 98 -2.68 23.43 2.28
C SER A 98 -3.18 22.89 3.62
N LEU A 99 -2.71 21.71 4.05
CA LEU A 99 -3.11 21.13 5.35
C LEU A 99 -2.23 21.66 6.49
N PRO A 100 -2.82 22.04 7.64
CA PRO A 100 -2.06 22.34 8.86
C PRO A 100 -1.11 21.20 9.23
N LYS A 101 0.09 21.53 9.72
CA LYS A 101 1.13 20.56 10.12
C LYS A 101 0.61 19.36 10.96
N PRO A 102 -0.22 19.53 12.02
CA PRO A 102 -0.68 18.38 12.81
C PRO A 102 -1.60 17.45 12.01
N ILE A 103 -2.53 18.02 11.24
CA ILE A 103 -3.45 17.27 10.38
C ILE A 103 -2.66 16.52 9.31
N ARG A 104 -1.69 17.19 8.68
CA ARG A 104 -0.82 16.58 7.67
C ARG A 104 -0.07 15.36 8.21
N LYS A 105 0.46 15.44 9.44
CA LYS A 105 1.14 14.32 10.10
C LYS A 105 0.18 13.17 10.40
N LEU A 106 -1.01 13.47 10.89
CA LEU A 106 -2.04 12.45 11.15
C LEU A 106 -2.47 11.73 9.87
N THR A 107 -2.78 12.48 8.81
CA THR A 107 -3.16 11.91 7.51
C THR A 107 -2.06 11.04 6.92
N PHE A 108 -0.80 11.48 7.02
CA PHE A 108 0.35 10.68 6.60
C PHE A 108 0.44 9.33 7.33
N LEU A 109 0.26 9.32 8.66
CA LEU A 109 0.26 8.09 9.45
C LEU A 109 -0.88 7.15 9.07
N ILE A 110 -2.09 7.68 8.86
CA ILE A 110 -3.26 6.90 8.43
C ILE A 110 -3.01 6.26 7.07
N ILE A 111 -2.46 7.00 6.11
CA ILE A 111 -2.17 6.48 4.77
C ILE A 111 -1.10 5.39 4.83
N ILE A 112 -0.03 5.55 5.61
CA ILE A 112 0.98 4.49 5.79
C ILE A 112 0.37 3.23 6.42
N ALA A 113 -0.48 3.39 7.43
CA ALA A 113 -1.19 2.26 8.03
C ALA A 113 -2.11 1.58 7.01
N ALA A 114 -2.81 2.34 6.17
CA ALA A 114 -3.68 1.81 5.14
C ALA A 114 -2.90 1.09 4.02
N THR A 115 -1.77 1.63 3.55
CA THR A 115 -0.93 1.00 2.52
C THR A 115 -0.27 -0.28 3.02
N THR A 116 0.16 -0.31 4.28
CA THR A 116 0.68 -1.54 4.91
C THR A 116 -0.40 -2.61 5.06
N LEU A 117 -1.65 -2.24 5.36
CA LEU A 117 -2.79 -3.17 5.37
C LEU A 117 -3.08 -3.75 3.99
N ILE A 118 -3.08 -2.93 2.93
CA ILE A 118 -3.22 -3.42 1.55
C ILE A 118 -2.08 -4.37 1.21
N ALA A 119 -0.83 -4.07 1.59
CA ALA A 119 0.31 -4.90 1.27
C ALA A 119 0.35 -6.22 2.05
N ARG A 120 -0.26 -6.28 3.25
CA ARG A 120 -0.28 -7.47 4.10
C ARG A 120 -1.26 -8.53 3.60
N ASN A 121 -2.39 -8.11 3.04
CA ASN A 121 -3.45 -8.97 2.50
C ASN A 121 -3.25 -9.31 1.01
#